data_AF-A0A521KIB8-F1
#
_entry.id   AF-A0A521KIB8-F1
#
_cell.length_a   1.000
_cell.length_b   1.000
_cell.length_c   1.000
_cell.angle_alpha   90.00
_cell.angle_beta   90.00
_cell.angle_gamma   90.00
#
_symmetry.space_group_name_H-M   'P 1'
#
loop_
_entity.id
_entity.type
_entity.pdbx_description
1 polymer ?
#
loop_
_entity_poly.entity_id
_entity_poly.type
_entity_poly.pdbx_seq_one_letter_code
_entity_poly.pdbx_strand_id
1 'polypeptide(L)'
;MSRYRSPEPSPEERFRPDDGCPIFSPRLEEHLVAVSRGETPERGTFCGNCYTPIARDTKACPHCNESTSKRRPVDIVPAPIAAALRAQRATEGRWVNGFAYIGVLLAMVLPLAAVLGIPTVKDSLILGTAVYAPLLLVGMRVFPAIFGGYFGDRKGFEKARAKTVAVWEQWVAERDNAG
;
A
#
# COMPACT_ATOMS: atom_id res chain seq x y z
N MET A 1 -10.86 14.61 -24.10
CA MET A 1 -11.36 14.47 -22.71
C MET A 1 -10.31 13.71 -21.90
N SER A 2 -9.49 14.46 -21.17
CA SER A 2 -8.43 13.90 -20.33
C SER A 2 -9.07 13.25 -19.09
N ARG A 3 -8.82 11.96 -18.87
CA ARG A 3 -9.23 11.28 -17.65
C ARG A 3 -8.42 11.90 -16.52
N TYR A 4 -9.07 12.67 -15.65
CA TYR A 4 -8.48 13.09 -14.38
C TYR A 4 -8.33 11.84 -13.50
N ARG A 5 -7.31 11.03 -13.78
CA ARG A 5 -6.76 10.08 -12.81
C ARG A 5 -6.23 10.99 -11.71
N SER A 6 -6.89 11.02 -10.56
CA SER A 6 -6.28 11.58 -9.35
C SER A 6 -4.87 10.98 -9.29
N PRO A 7 -3.80 11.80 -9.27
CA PRO A 7 -2.46 11.26 -9.24
C PRO A 7 -2.42 10.29 -8.07
N GLU A 8 -2.01 9.04 -8.33
CA GLU A 8 -1.62 8.16 -7.24
C GLU A 8 -0.64 8.99 -6.40
N PRO A 9 -0.85 9.07 -5.07
CA PRO A 9 0.05 9.85 -4.24
C PRO A 9 1.47 9.39 -4.57
N SER A 10 2.32 10.37 -4.86
CA SER A 10 3.69 10.07 -5.24
C SER A 10 4.30 9.17 -4.15
N PRO A 11 5.29 8.33 -4.46
CA PRO A 11 5.98 7.55 -3.43
C PRO A 11 6.45 8.41 -2.24
N GLU A 12 6.67 9.70 -2.47
CA GLU A 12 7.02 10.72 -1.48
C GLU A 12 5.82 11.19 -0.63
N GLU A 13 4.58 11.18 -1.15
CA GLU A 13 3.36 11.49 -0.38
C GLU A 13 2.87 10.30 0.47
N ARG A 14 3.18 9.05 0.06
CA ARG A 14 3.01 7.86 0.92
C ARG A 14 4.02 7.81 2.06
N PHE A 15 5.11 8.56 1.95
CA PHE A 15 6.22 8.61 2.89
C PHE A 15 5.98 9.74 3.91
N ARG A 16 5.73 9.38 5.17
CA ARG A 16 5.81 10.30 6.31
C ARG A 16 7.21 10.24 6.92
N PRO A 17 8.03 11.31 6.80
CA PRO A 17 9.41 11.33 7.28
C PRO A 17 9.55 11.43 8.81
N ASP A 18 8.51 11.90 9.50
CA ASP A 18 8.60 12.38 10.90
C ASP A 18 8.43 11.29 11.97
N ASP A 19 8.29 10.02 11.59
CA ASP A 19 8.00 8.92 12.53
C ASP A 19 9.27 8.37 13.21
N GLY A 20 10.42 9.04 13.08
CA GLY A 20 11.70 8.63 13.69
C GLY A 20 12.26 7.30 13.17
N CYS A 21 11.60 6.68 12.19
CA CYS A 21 11.87 5.34 11.76
C CYS A 21 12.20 5.32 10.25
N PRO A 22 13.43 4.95 9.85
CA PRO A 22 13.91 5.12 8.47
C PRO A 22 13.37 4.04 7.49
N ILE A 23 12.22 3.44 7.79
CA ILE A 23 12.18 1.98 7.82
C ILE A 23 12.48 1.34 6.47
N PHE A 24 11.83 1.71 5.36
CA PHE A 24 12.15 1.11 4.07
C PHE A 24 12.01 2.11 2.94
N SER A 25 13.02 2.19 2.07
CA SER A 25 12.91 3.00 0.87
C SER A 25 11.90 2.39 -0.10
N PRO A 26 11.19 3.21 -0.90
CA PRO A 26 10.36 2.71 -1.99
C PRO A 26 11.11 1.72 -2.89
N ARG A 27 12.42 1.96 -3.09
CA ARG A 27 13.33 1.09 -3.85
C ARG A 27 13.49 -0.30 -3.24
N LEU A 28 13.59 -0.41 -1.91
CA LEU A 28 13.66 -1.71 -1.26
C LEU A 28 12.36 -2.48 -1.44
N GLU A 29 11.23 -1.80 -1.31
CA GLU A 29 9.94 -2.47 -1.52
C GLU A 29 9.76 -2.94 -2.97
N GLU A 30 10.09 -2.10 -3.95
CA GLU A 30 10.08 -2.44 -5.37
C GLU A 30 10.97 -3.65 -5.65
N HIS A 31 12.17 -3.68 -5.06
CA HIS A 31 13.08 -4.81 -5.20
C HIS A 31 12.49 -6.11 -4.63
N LEU A 32 11.94 -6.09 -3.41
CA LEU A 32 11.32 -7.27 -2.80
C LEU A 32 10.11 -7.78 -3.58
N VAL A 33 9.38 -6.87 -4.25
CA VAL A 33 8.27 -7.24 -5.14
C VAL A 33 8.79 -7.92 -6.39
N ALA A 34 9.78 -7.33 -7.06
CA ALA A 34 10.42 -7.92 -8.23
C ALA A 34 10.97 -9.31 -7.90
N VAL A 35 11.61 -9.47 -6.74
CA VAL A 35 12.03 -10.76 -6.20
C VAL A 35 10.86 -11.72 -6.03
N SER A 36 9.77 -11.30 -5.39
CA SER A 36 8.60 -12.17 -5.18
C SER A 36 7.92 -12.63 -6.47
N ARG A 37 8.11 -11.88 -7.56
CA ARG A 37 7.62 -12.21 -8.90
C ARG A 37 8.62 -13.01 -9.75
N GLY A 38 9.82 -13.25 -9.24
CA GLY A 38 10.90 -13.90 -9.99
C GLY A 38 11.52 -13.01 -11.07
N GLU A 39 11.26 -11.70 -11.04
CA GLU A 39 11.78 -10.71 -12.01
C GLU A 39 13.22 -10.29 -11.70
N THR A 40 13.70 -10.53 -10.48
CA THR A 40 15.04 -10.12 -10.02
C THR A 40 15.57 -11.08 -8.97
N PRO A 41 16.90 -11.31 -8.91
CA PRO A 41 17.51 -12.17 -7.90
C PRO A 41 17.37 -11.59 -6.48
N GLU A 42 17.27 -12.47 -5.49
CA GLU A 42 17.26 -12.10 -4.06
C GLU A 42 18.57 -11.47 -3.57
N ARG A 43 19.67 -11.71 -4.31
CA ARG A 43 20.98 -11.17 -3.99
C ARG A 43 21.19 -9.84 -4.70
N GLY A 44 21.69 -8.86 -3.96
CA GLY A 44 21.96 -7.51 -4.43
C GLY A 44 23.09 -6.87 -3.64
N THR A 45 23.15 -5.55 -3.65
CA THR A 45 24.02 -4.80 -2.74
C THR A 45 23.13 -3.81 -2.00
N PHE A 46 22.99 -4.01 -0.70
CA PHE A 46 22.06 -3.26 0.15
C PHE A 46 22.81 -2.51 1.23
N CYS A 47 22.29 -1.36 1.64
CA CYS A 47 22.82 -0.62 2.78
C CYS A 47 22.78 -1.50 4.04
N GLY A 48 23.89 -1.59 4.78
CA GLY A 48 23.97 -2.36 6.02
C GLY A 48 23.11 -1.82 7.17
N ASN A 49 22.58 -0.59 7.06
CA ASN A 49 21.72 0.02 8.08
C ASN A 49 20.23 -0.07 7.75
N CYS A 50 19.80 0.45 6.59
CA CYS A 50 18.39 0.56 6.19
C CYS A 50 17.98 -0.41 5.05
N TYR A 51 18.90 -1.28 4.61
CA TYR A 51 18.69 -2.27 3.55
C TYR A 51 18.25 -1.73 2.18
N THR A 52 18.30 -0.41 1.98
CA THR A 52 18.02 0.19 0.67
C THR A 52 19.02 -0.31 -0.38
N PRO A 53 18.58 -0.69 -1.59
CA PRO A 53 19.48 -1.04 -2.69
C PRO A 53 20.44 0.12 -3.00
N ILE A 54 21.74 -0.16 -3.07
CA ILE A 54 22.80 0.81 -3.37
C ILE A 54 23.77 0.24 -4.41
N ALA A 55 24.54 1.12 -5.07
CA ALA A 55 25.63 0.68 -5.94
C ALA A 55 26.85 0.24 -5.11
N ARG A 56 27.70 -0.62 -5.68
CA ARG A 56 28.87 -1.19 -4.98
C ARG A 56 29.89 -0.15 -4.52
N ASP A 57 29.98 0.97 -5.23
CA ASP A 57 30.90 2.09 -4.99
C ASP A 57 30.28 3.21 -4.14
N THR A 58 29.05 3.03 -3.65
CA THR A 58 28.35 4.03 -2.84
C THR A 58 29.03 4.21 -1.48
N LYS A 59 29.49 5.43 -1.18
CA LYS A 59 30.16 5.76 0.10
C LYS A 59 29.19 6.04 1.25
N ALA A 60 28.00 6.56 0.94
CA ALA A 60 26.95 6.84 1.92
C ALA A 60 25.59 6.50 1.31
N CYS A 61 24.71 5.90 2.11
CA CYS A 61 23.40 5.51 1.63
C CYS A 61 22.56 6.74 1.27
N PRO A 62 21.98 6.84 0.06
CA PRO A 62 21.17 8.00 -0.33
C PRO A 62 19.86 8.12 0.45
N HIS A 63 19.45 7.06 1.17
CA HIS A 63 18.19 7.03 1.92
C HIS A 63 18.36 7.42 3.39
N CYS A 64 19.29 6.76 4.10
CA CYS A 64 19.51 7.03 5.54
C CYS A 64 20.77 7.85 5.82
N ASN A 65 21.51 8.25 4.79
CA ASN A 65 22.77 8.99 4.86
C ASN A 65 23.89 8.29 5.68
N GLU A 66 23.70 7.02 6.04
CA GLU A 66 24.69 6.25 6.80
C GLU A 66 25.88 5.88 5.90
N SER A 67 27.09 6.03 6.43
CA SER A 67 28.31 5.67 5.72
C SER A 67 28.43 4.16 5.56
N THR A 68 28.80 3.70 4.36
CA THR A 68 29.10 2.28 4.10
C THR A 68 30.37 1.82 4.79
N SER A 69 31.21 2.74 5.28
CA SER A 69 32.35 2.43 6.15
C SER A 69 31.94 2.13 7.60
N LYS A 70 30.85 2.72 8.09
CA LYS A 70 30.35 2.52 9.47
C LYS A 70 29.57 1.21 9.59
N ARG A 71 28.77 0.86 8.58
CA ARG A 71 28.15 -0.47 8.44
C ARG A 71 28.34 -0.98 7.02
N ARG A 72 29.03 -2.12 6.88
CA ARG A 72 29.31 -2.73 5.58
C ARG A 72 28.00 -3.06 4.85
N PRO A 73 27.93 -2.86 3.52
CA PRO A 73 26.82 -3.34 2.71
C PRO A 73 26.58 -4.83 2.89
N VAL A 74 25.32 -5.25 2.79
CA VAL A 74 24.92 -6.66 2.86
C VAL A 74 24.40 -7.13 1.51
N ASP A 75 24.60 -8.41 1.20
CA ASP A 75 24.20 -8.97 -0.09
C ASP A 75 22.76 -9.49 -0.11
N ILE A 76 22.17 -9.73 1.07
CA ILE A 76 20.84 -10.30 1.25
C ILE A 76 20.13 -9.51 2.36
N VAL A 77 18.87 -9.15 2.11
CA VAL A 77 18.00 -8.52 3.12
C VAL A 77 17.64 -9.58 4.17
N PRO A 78 17.79 -9.28 5.48
CA PRO A 78 17.44 -10.24 6.52
C PRO A 78 16.01 -10.76 6.41
N ALA A 79 15.83 -12.07 6.56
CA ALA A 79 14.52 -12.73 6.50
C ALA A 79 13.42 -12.08 7.37
N PRO A 80 13.66 -11.68 8.64
CA PRO A 80 12.60 -11.06 9.45
C PRO A 80 12.13 -9.72 8.88
N ILE A 81 13.06 -8.95 8.30
CA ILE A 81 12.77 -7.66 7.67
C ILE A 81 11.97 -7.86 6.37
N ALA A 82 12.40 -8.78 5.52
CA ALA A 82 11.66 -9.13 4.30
C ALA A 82 10.26 -9.67 4.62
N ALA A 83 10.11 -10.46 5.68
CA ALA A 83 8.82 -10.98 6.13
C ALA A 83 7.89 -9.86 6.65
N ALA A 84 8.43 -8.90 7.41
CA ALA A 84 7.67 -7.76 7.91
C ALA A 84 7.08 -6.93 6.74
N LEU A 85 7.88 -6.64 5.73
CA LEU A 85 7.47 -5.92 4.52
C LEU A 85 6.38 -6.65 3.73
N ARG A 86 6.53 -7.96 3.55
CA ARG A 86 5.50 -8.78 2.88
C ARG A 86 4.19 -8.79 3.67
N ALA A 87 4.27 -8.90 5.00
CA ALA A 87 3.10 -8.89 5.87
C ALA A 87 2.37 -7.54 5.85
N GLN A 88 3.11 -6.43 5.81
CA GLN A 88 2.55 -5.09 5.64
C GLN A 88 1.75 -5.00 4.36
N ARG A 89 2.34 -5.33 3.21
CA ARG A 89 1.66 -5.28 1.90
C ARG A 89 0.47 -6.22 1.80
N ALA A 90 0.57 -7.43 2.35
CA ALA A 90 -0.56 -8.35 2.38
C ALA A 90 -1.73 -7.78 3.20
N THR A 91 -1.43 -7.05 4.27
CA THR A 91 -2.43 -6.38 5.09
C THR A 91 -3.05 -5.21 4.35
N GLU A 92 -2.24 -4.32 3.80
CA GLU A 92 -2.69 -3.18 2.97
C GLU A 92 -3.57 -3.65 1.81
N GLY A 93 -3.10 -4.63 1.03
CA GLY A 93 -3.86 -5.19 -0.08
C GLY A 93 -5.20 -5.80 0.36
N ARG A 94 -5.26 -6.46 1.52
CA ARG A 94 -6.52 -7.00 2.05
C ARG A 94 -7.49 -5.90 2.46
N TRP A 95 -7.01 -4.83 3.09
CA TRP A 95 -7.86 -3.71 3.50
C TRP A 95 -8.35 -2.89 2.31
N VAL A 96 -7.46 -2.51 1.39
CA VAL A 96 -7.81 -1.74 0.19
C VAL A 96 -8.81 -2.51 -0.67
N ASN A 97 -8.54 -3.79 -0.95
CA ASN A 97 -9.47 -4.61 -1.72
C ASN A 97 -10.77 -4.86 -0.95
N GLY A 98 -10.70 -5.10 0.36
CA GLY A 98 -11.89 -5.33 1.19
C GLY A 98 -12.85 -4.14 1.17
N PHE A 99 -12.33 -2.92 1.34
CA PHE A 99 -13.15 -1.72 1.25
C PHE A 99 -13.62 -1.40 -0.17
N ALA A 100 -12.83 -1.69 -1.20
CA ALA A 100 -13.27 -1.59 -2.57
C ALA A 100 -14.49 -2.51 -2.84
N TYR A 101 -14.46 -3.76 -2.34
CA TYR A 101 -15.60 -4.68 -2.42
C TYR A 101 -16.83 -4.17 -1.66
N ILE A 102 -16.66 -3.57 -0.49
CA ILE A 102 -17.77 -2.91 0.23
C ILE A 102 -18.36 -1.77 -0.62
N GLY A 103 -17.51 -0.97 -1.26
CA GLY A 103 -17.95 0.08 -2.17
C GLY A 103 -18.76 -0.47 -3.36
N VAL A 104 -18.30 -1.57 -3.96
CA VAL A 104 -19.04 -2.27 -5.03
C VAL A 104 -20.38 -2.79 -4.53
N LEU A 105 -20.42 -3.40 -3.35
CA LEU A 105 -21.67 -3.90 -2.76
C LEU A 105 -22.68 -2.78 -2.55
N LEU A 106 -22.24 -1.64 -2.00
CA LEU A 106 -23.09 -0.46 -1.81
C LEU A 106 -23.56 0.13 -3.14
N ALA A 107 -22.68 0.16 -4.16
CA ALA A 107 -23.03 0.61 -5.50
C ALA A 107 -24.13 -0.24 -6.14
N MET A 108 -24.24 -1.53 -5.81
CA MET A 108 -25.29 -2.42 -6.30
C MET A 108 -26.57 -2.30 -5.48
N VAL A 109 -26.46 -2.28 -4.14
CA VAL A 109 -27.62 -2.33 -3.23
C VAL A 109 -28.37 -1.01 -3.18
N LEU A 110 -27.68 0.14 -3.14
CA LEU A 110 -28.33 1.44 -2.98
C LEU A 110 -29.25 1.82 -4.14
N PRO A 111 -28.85 1.68 -5.42
CA PRO A 111 -29.76 1.96 -6.54
C PRO A 111 -30.97 1.02 -6.56
N LEU A 112 -30.77 -0.26 -6.20
CA LEU A 112 -31.85 -1.23 -6.11
C LEU A 112 -32.85 -0.85 -5.02
N ALA A 113 -32.36 -0.49 -3.83
CA ALA A 113 -33.19 -0.02 -2.72
C ALA A 113 -33.97 1.25 -3.10
N ALA A 114 -33.34 2.19 -3.83
CA ALA A 114 -34.01 3.39 -4.31
C ALA A 114 -35.16 3.09 -5.28
N VAL A 115 -34.96 2.17 -6.23
CA VAL A 115 -35.99 1.76 -7.19
C VAL A 115 -37.16 1.06 -6.50
N LEU A 116 -36.88 0.15 -5.57
CA LEU A 116 -37.91 -0.61 -4.85
C LEU A 116 -38.66 0.24 -3.81
N GLY A 117 -38.00 1.25 -3.24
CA GLY A 117 -38.57 2.13 -2.22
C GLY A 117 -39.54 3.19 -2.74
N ILE A 118 -39.52 3.50 -4.05
CA ILE A 118 -40.35 4.54 -4.65
C ILE A 118 -41.47 3.88 -5.49
N PRO A 119 -42.75 3.94 -5.06
CA PRO A 119 -43.86 3.26 -5.74
C PRO A 119 -43.98 3.60 -7.23
N THR A 120 -43.85 4.86 -7.60
CA THR A 120 -43.94 5.31 -9.00
C THR A 120 -42.83 4.77 -9.90
N VAL A 121 -41.66 4.47 -9.31
CA VAL A 121 -40.50 3.93 -10.02
C VAL A 121 -40.59 2.41 -10.11
N LYS A 122 -41.02 1.74 -9.03
CA LYS A 122 -41.13 0.28 -8.98
C LYS A 122 -42.18 -0.26 -9.96
N ASP A 123 -43.29 0.47 -10.13
CA ASP A 123 -44.44 0.01 -10.93
C ASP A 123 -44.20 0.19 -12.45
N SER A 124 -43.13 0.89 -12.85
CA SER A 124 -42.74 1.09 -14.24
C SER A 124 -41.35 0.53 -14.51
N LEU A 125 -41.29 -0.58 -15.27
CA LEU A 125 -40.02 -1.23 -15.61
C LEU A 125 -39.06 -0.29 -16.36
N ILE A 126 -39.59 0.55 -17.25
CA ILE A 126 -38.80 1.50 -18.04
C ILE A 126 -38.21 2.58 -17.13
N LEU A 127 -39.02 3.16 -16.26
CA LEU A 127 -38.60 4.23 -15.36
C LEU A 127 -37.64 3.70 -14.28
N GLY A 128 -37.91 2.51 -13.74
CA GLY A 128 -37.00 1.79 -12.84
C GLY A 128 -35.63 1.55 -13.47
N THR A 129 -35.59 1.06 -14.71
CA THR A 129 -34.33 0.83 -15.44
C THR A 129 -33.59 2.13 -15.73
N ALA A 130 -34.32 3.17 -16.16
CA ALA A 130 -33.75 4.48 -16.47
C ALA A 130 -33.15 5.18 -15.23
N VAL A 131 -33.64 4.90 -14.03
CA VAL A 131 -33.09 5.40 -12.77
C VAL A 131 -31.95 4.49 -12.26
N TYR A 132 -32.15 3.17 -12.30
CA TYR A 132 -31.18 2.19 -11.80
C TYR A 132 -29.85 2.25 -12.56
N ALA A 133 -29.88 2.24 -13.90
CA ALA A 133 -28.67 2.09 -14.70
C ALA A 133 -27.69 3.26 -14.51
N PRO A 134 -28.10 4.54 -14.54
CA PRO A 134 -27.20 5.65 -14.23
C PRO A 134 -26.66 5.61 -12.80
N LEU A 135 -27.51 5.33 -11.81
CA LEU A 135 -27.10 5.25 -10.42
C LEU A 135 -26.08 4.13 -10.18
N LEU A 136 -26.28 2.96 -10.81
CA LEU A 136 -25.34 1.86 -10.77
C LEU A 136 -24.00 2.24 -11.44
N LEU A 137 -24.04 2.85 -12.63
CA LEU A 137 -22.83 3.26 -13.35
C LEU A 137 -22.01 4.29 -12.56
N VAL A 138 -22.66 5.29 -11.96
CA VAL A 138 -22.01 6.30 -11.12
C VAL A 138 -21.52 5.66 -9.83
N GLY A 139 -22.36 4.88 -9.16
CA GLY A 139 -22.02 4.20 -7.90
C GLY A 139 -20.80 3.29 -8.05
N MET A 140 -20.73 2.49 -9.11
CA MET A 140 -19.62 1.56 -9.38
C MET A 140 -18.30 2.28 -9.67
N ARG A 141 -18.34 3.55 -10.07
CA ARG A 141 -17.15 4.41 -10.25
C ARG A 141 -16.73 5.10 -8.96
N VAL A 142 -17.71 5.59 -8.20
CA VAL A 142 -17.47 6.50 -7.07
C VAL A 142 -17.22 5.73 -5.77
N PHE A 143 -18.06 4.77 -5.42
CA PHE A 143 -17.97 4.11 -4.12
C PHE A 143 -16.68 3.30 -3.93
N PRO A 144 -16.22 2.46 -4.87
CA PRO A 144 -14.97 1.73 -4.69
C PRO A 144 -13.76 2.66 -4.54
N ALA A 145 -13.74 3.79 -5.26
CA ALA A 145 -12.67 4.78 -5.16
C ALA A 145 -12.64 5.46 -3.79
N ILE A 146 -13.82 5.86 -3.27
CA ILE A 146 -13.93 6.49 -1.95
C ILE A 146 -13.58 5.48 -0.86
N PHE A 147 -14.19 4.29 -0.86
CA PHE A 147 -13.98 3.31 0.20
C PHE A 147 -12.57 2.71 0.15
N GLY A 148 -12.11 2.29 -1.02
CA GLY A 148 -10.78 1.73 -1.20
C GLY A 148 -9.67 2.72 -0.87
N GLY A 149 -9.72 3.93 -1.46
CA GLY A 149 -8.69 4.95 -1.27
C GLY A 149 -8.79 5.66 0.08
N TYR A 150 -9.91 6.30 0.37
CA TYR A 150 -9.99 7.17 1.57
C TYR A 150 -10.00 6.39 2.89
N PHE A 151 -10.80 5.32 2.95
CA PHE A 151 -10.96 4.55 4.20
C PHE A 151 -9.99 3.38 4.32
N GLY A 152 -9.72 2.69 3.21
CA GLY A 152 -8.79 1.57 3.16
C GLY A 152 -7.36 1.99 3.43
N ASP A 153 -6.89 3.06 2.80
CA ASP A 153 -5.51 3.50 2.97
C ASP A 153 -5.26 3.93 4.41
N ARG A 154 -6.08 4.82 4.99
CA ARG A 154 -5.75 5.42 6.30
C ARG A 154 -5.68 4.40 7.43
N LYS A 155 -6.72 3.58 7.62
CA LYS A 155 -6.76 2.61 8.73
C LYS A 155 -5.88 1.38 8.48
N GLY A 156 -5.80 0.95 7.22
CA GLY A 156 -4.95 -0.18 6.82
C GLY A 156 -3.47 0.16 7.00
N PHE A 157 -3.03 1.31 6.50
CA PHE A 157 -1.63 1.76 6.62
C PHE A 157 -1.22 1.94 8.06
N GLU A 158 -2.00 2.69 8.86
CA GLU A 158 -1.60 3.00 10.25
C GLU A 158 -1.33 1.73 11.05
N LYS A 159 -2.24 0.74 10.95
CA LYS A 159 -2.12 -0.52 11.70
C LYS A 159 -1.00 -1.42 11.16
N ALA A 160 -0.85 -1.51 9.84
CA ALA A 160 0.20 -2.32 9.23
C ALA A 160 1.58 -1.72 9.52
N ARG A 161 1.72 -0.40 9.40
CA ARG A 161 2.93 0.37 9.68
C ARG A 161 3.35 0.26 11.14
N ALA A 162 2.43 0.40 12.09
CA ALA A 162 2.74 0.24 13.52
C ALA A 162 3.35 -1.14 13.83
N LYS A 163 2.83 -2.20 13.19
CA LYS A 163 3.39 -3.55 13.34
C LYS A 163 4.78 -3.67 12.71
N THR A 164 4.99 -3.08 11.54
CA THR A 164 6.29 -3.06 10.87
C THR A 164 7.33 -2.32 11.69
N VAL A 165 6.96 -1.17 12.27
CA VAL A 165 7.82 -0.37 13.17
C VAL A 165 8.26 -1.20 14.37
N ALA A 166 7.33 -1.89 15.05
CA ALA A 166 7.68 -2.71 16.20
C ALA A 166 8.68 -3.84 15.84
N VAL A 167 8.50 -4.50 14.68
CA VAL A 167 9.45 -5.52 14.21
C VAL A 167 10.81 -4.91 13.86
N TRP A 168 10.83 -3.72 13.27
CA TRP A 168 12.06 -3.00 12.96
C TRP A 168 12.84 -2.62 14.22
N GLU A 169 12.17 -2.03 15.20
CA GLU A 169 12.77 -1.64 16.48
C GLU A 169 13.37 -2.84 17.20
N GLN A 170 12.63 -3.94 17.25
CA GLN A 170 13.11 -5.20 17.80
C GLN A 170 14.37 -5.70 17.06
N TRP A 171 14.34 -5.69 15.72
CA TRP A 171 15.48 -6.12 14.91
C TRP A 171 16.71 -5.23 15.12
N VAL A 172 16.54 -3.91 15.20
CA VAL A 172 17.64 -2.98 15.46
C VAL A 172 18.23 -3.23 16.85
N ALA A 173 17.41 -3.43 17.87
CA ALA A 173 17.86 -3.74 19.22
C ALA A 173 18.65 -5.06 19.26
N GLU A 174 18.15 -6.12 18.63
CA GLU A 174 18.84 -7.42 18.55
C GLU A 174 20.17 -7.31 17.79
N ARG A 175 20.16 -6.61 16.64
CA ARG A 175 21.35 -6.40 15.80
C ARG A 175 22.43 -5.59 16.52
N ASP A 176 22.06 -4.55 17.24
CA ASP A 176 22.99 -3.64 17.90
C ASP A 176 23.49 -4.20 19.24
N ASN A 177 22.76 -5.15 19.85
CA ASN A 177 23.23 -5.92 21.01
C ASN A 177 24.13 -7.11 20.63
N ALA A 178 24.03 -7.60 19.40
CA ALA A 178 24.81 -8.74 18.91
C ALA A 178 26.15 -8.35 18.23
N GLY A 179 26.41 -7.05 18.07
CA GLY A 179 27.64 -6.50 17.48
C GLY A 179 28.54 -5.85 18.51
#